data_AF-A0A7C4HJW5-F1
#
_entry.id   AF-A0A7C4HJW5-F1
#
_cell.length_a   1.000
_cell.length_b   1.000
_cell.length_c   1.000
_cell.angle_alpha   90.00
_cell.angle_beta   90.00
_cell.angle_gamma   90.00
#
_symmetry.space_group_name_H-M   'P 1'
#
loop_
_entity.id
_entity.type
_entity.pdbx_description
1 polymer ?
#
loop_
_entity_poly.entity_id
_entity_poly.type
_entity_poly.pdbx_seq_one_letter_code
_entity_poly.pdbx_strand_id
1 'polypeptide(L)'
;MCIIVREMQPSEKKAVGELFKRSLSIIDRVIFQLAFEDTQRRARKQNGGTLIAEYDRKIVGSASMRIQVVKSKRIGFIDALVTDREFRGRGIGRSLVDNAITWLEKRGCEVIYATADRYNSPSWNIFIHRGFYPYELPHQFREYGINFLRLWFEELYFIGFGTFFLRRSKDQGKPRETGELWHLLFALLGLSVVLWIQLLRSQGPLILIPAICVVVAFSILTHEFIQKLAARKLGLETTFKAWDSGILFSWFLALFGVFFPAYGSVYVRRLDWWYDPKKDRMGVVFALGPISSSILSLTFWVISTLATDNLLIESAKIGYTISLLIAILNIIPIQTAGGFTWDGKKILTWNKVVWILLVLATTALIVLDVIF
;
A
#
# COMPACT_ATOMS: atom_id res chain seq x y z
N MET A 1 13.08 1.34 34.56
CA MET A 1 12.89 -0.08 34.17
C MET A 1 13.22 -0.26 32.70
N CYS A 2 13.98 -1.29 32.35
CA CYS A 2 14.58 -1.48 31.03
C CYS A 2 13.76 -2.46 30.18
N ILE A 3 13.60 -2.16 28.89
CA ILE A 3 13.05 -3.10 27.89
C ILE A 3 14.19 -4.03 27.48
N ILE A 4 13.95 -5.35 27.55
CA ILE A 4 14.94 -6.35 27.15
C ILE A 4 14.48 -6.97 25.83
N VAL A 5 15.35 -6.98 24.82
CA VAL A 5 15.10 -7.67 23.56
C VAL A 5 15.94 -8.94 23.50
N ARG A 6 15.30 -10.08 23.23
CA ARG A 6 15.97 -11.38 23.12
C ARG A 6 15.28 -12.29 22.12
N GLU A 7 15.94 -13.38 21.73
CA GLU A 7 15.30 -14.44 20.97
C GLU A 7 14.18 -15.09 21.81
N MET A 8 13.08 -15.40 21.13
CA MET A 8 11.90 -16.06 21.68
C MET A 8 12.22 -17.54 21.96
N GLN A 9 11.80 -18.04 23.12
CA GLN A 9 11.85 -19.46 23.42
C GLN A 9 10.65 -20.19 22.79
N PRO A 10 10.78 -21.48 22.42
CA PRO A 10 9.68 -22.23 21.80
C PRO A 10 8.38 -22.27 22.64
N SER A 11 8.49 -22.28 23.97
CA SER A 11 7.37 -22.24 24.91
C SER A 11 6.58 -20.92 24.86
N GLU A 12 7.18 -19.83 24.40
CA GLU A 12 6.60 -18.49 24.37
C GLU A 12 5.76 -18.22 23.11
N LYS A 13 5.69 -19.18 22.17
CA LYS A 13 4.92 -19.05 20.92
C LYS A 13 3.47 -18.64 21.17
N LYS A 14 2.83 -19.22 22.20
CA LYS A 14 1.43 -18.88 22.55
C LYS A 14 1.30 -17.43 23.01
N ALA A 15 2.25 -16.93 23.79
CA ALA A 15 2.24 -15.57 24.31
C ALA A 15 2.41 -14.51 23.20
N VAL A 16 3.22 -14.80 22.17
CA VAL A 16 3.29 -13.96 20.96
C VAL A 16 1.97 -13.98 20.17
N GLY A 17 1.32 -15.14 20.07
CA GLY A 17 -0.03 -15.23 19.51
C GLY A 17 -1.04 -14.33 20.24
N GLU A 18 -1.00 -14.31 21.58
CA GLU A 18 -1.85 -13.41 22.39
C GLU A 18 -1.46 -11.93 22.22
N LEU A 19 -0.18 -11.61 22.00
CA LEU A 19 0.26 -10.25 21.63
C LEU A 19 -0.40 -9.80 20.32
N PHE A 20 -0.43 -10.66 19.30
CA PHE A 20 -1.08 -10.35 18.03
C PHE A 20 -2.58 -10.10 18.20
N LYS A 21 -3.27 -10.96 18.96
CA LYS A 21 -4.72 -10.82 19.22
C LYS A 21 -5.10 -9.46 19.79
N ARG A 22 -4.34 -8.96 20.76
CA ARG A 22 -4.65 -7.69 21.45
C ARG A 22 -4.10 -6.46 20.73
N SER A 23 -3.09 -6.61 19.87
CA SER A 23 -2.39 -5.48 19.26
C SER A 23 -2.80 -5.18 17.81
N LEU A 24 -3.23 -6.20 17.06
CA LEU A 24 -3.53 -6.12 15.63
C LEU A 24 -5.03 -6.08 15.35
N SER A 25 -5.41 -5.58 14.18
CA SER A 25 -6.77 -5.76 13.66
C SER A 25 -7.02 -7.22 13.26
N ILE A 26 -8.27 -7.60 12.98
CA ILE A 26 -8.60 -8.97 12.55
C ILE A 26 -7.82 -9.35 11.29
N ILE A 27 -7.76 -8.46 10.29
CA ILE A 27 -7.08 -8.71 9.02
C ILE A 27 -5.56 -8.78 9.23
N ASP A 28 -4.98 -7.81 9.94
CA ASP A 28 -3.54 -7.79 10.22
C ASP A 28 -3.11 -9.03 11.01
N ARG A 29 -3.94 -9.47 11.96
CA ARG A 29 -3.68 -10.67 12.76
C ARG A 29 -3.51 -11.90 11.88
N VAL A 30 -4.34 -12.08 10.85
CA VAL A 30 -4.23 -13.24 9.94
C VAL A 30 -2.91 -13.19 9.20
N ILE A 31 -2.58 -12.05 8.57
CA ILE A 31 -1.35 -11.88 7.78
C ILE A 31 -0.11 -12.08 8.67
N PHE A 32 -0.08 -11.45 9.83
CA PHE A 32 1.06 -11.51 10.75
C PHE A 32 1.21 -12.88 11.40
N GLN A 33 0.10 -13.59 11.67
CA GLN A 33 0.14 -14.96 12.15
C GLN A 33 0.74 -15.90 11.10
N LEU A 34 0.37 -15.75 9.82
CA LEU A 34 0.94 -16.55 8.73
C LEU A 34 2.45 -16.31 8.60
N ALA A 35 2.90 -15.05 8.60
CA ALA A 35 4.31 -14.69 8.55
C ALA A 35 5.09 -15.23 9.76
N PHE A 36 4.51 -15.14 10.96
CA PHE A 36 5.09 -15.70 12.18
C PHE A 36 5.20 -17.22 12.11
N GLU A 37 4.17 -17.92 11.65
CA GLU A 37 4.19 -19.38 11.51
C GLU A 37 5.19 -19.86 10.47
N ASP A 38 5.34 -19.17 9.35
CA ASP A 38 6.40 -19.46 8.37
C ASP A 38 7.79 -19.28 8.99
N THR A 39 7.99 -18.19 9.75
CA THR A 39 9.23 -17.95 10.49
C THR A 39 9.56 -19.08 11.44
N GLN A 40 8.57 -19.57 12.21
CA GLN A 40 8.75 -20.70 13.11
C GLN A 40 9.08 -22.00 12.37
N ARG A 41 8.53 -22.22 11.17
CA ARG A 41 8.90 -23.36 10.31
C ARG A 41 10.35 -23.25 9.83
N ARG A 42 10.77 -22.05 9.39
CA ARG A 42 12.13 -21.79 8.90
C ARG A 42 13.19 -21.80 9.99
N ALA A 43 12.82 -21.47 11.23
CA ALA A 43 13.71 -21.56 12.40
C ALA A 43 14.29 -22.96 12.59
N ARG A 44 13.53 -24.02 12.27
CA ARG A 44 13.99 -25.42 12.31
C ARG A 44 15.16 -25.70 11.37
N LYS A 45 15.34 -24.89 10.32
CA LYS A 45 16.43 -24.96 9.34
C LYS A 45 17.45 -23.83 9.54
N GLN A 46 17.47 -23.19 10.70
CA GLN A 46 18.31 -22.03 11.02
C GLN A 46 18.13 -20.81 10.09
N ASN A 47 17.04 -20.79 9.31
CA ASN A 47 16.73 -19.75 8.33
C ASN A 47 15.60 -18.82 8.81
N GLY A 48 15.31 -18.82 10.11
CA GLY A 48 14.31 -17.95 10.72
C GLY A 48 14.56 -17.77 12.21
N GLY A 49 14.01 -16.70 12.78
CA GLY A 49 14.08 -16.40 14.20
C GLY A 49 13.02 -15.38 14.58
N THR A 50 12.60 -15.38 15.84
CA THR A 50 11.68 -14.36 16.36
C THR A 50 12.33 -13.70 17.56
N LEU A 51 12.44 -12.37 17.53
CA LEU A 51 12.78 -11.57 18.70
C LEU A 51 11.52 -11.17 19.44
N ILE A 52 11.60 -11.12 20.76
CA ILE A 52 10.59 -10.53 21.63
C ILE A 52 11.17 -9.38 22.42
N ALA A 53 10.32 -8.40 22.71
CA ALA A 53 10.60 -7.34 23.67
C ALA A 53 9.82 -7.64 24.95
N GLU A 54 10.54 -7.73 26.07
CA GLU A 54 10.00 -8.00 27.39
C GLU A 54 10.05 -6.73 28.24
N TYR A 55 8.94 -6.45 28.92
CA TYR A 55 8.83 -5.41 29.94
C TYR A 55 8.04 -5.99 31.11
N ASP A 56 8.65 -5.98 32.30
CA ASP A 56 8.06 -6.53 33.53
C ASP A 56 7.54 -7.97 33.37
N ARG A 57 8.40 -8.86 32.84
CA ARG A 57 8.09 -10.28 32.52
C ARG A 57 6.92 -10.49 31.53
N LYS A 58 6.40 -9.43 30.93
CA LYS A 58 5.37 -9.47 29.89
C LYS A 58 5.99 -9.24 28.52
N ILE A 59 5.63 -10.09 27.56
CA ILE A 59 5.98 -9.87 26.14
C ILE A 59 5.13 -8.72 25.61
N VAL A 60 5.79 -7.60 25.28
CA VAL A 60 5.17 -6.34 24.83
C VAL A 60 5.52 -5.99 23.38
N GLY A 61 6.31 -6.82 22.71
CA GLY A 61 6.58 -6.67 21.29
C GLY A 61 7.25 -7.91 20.70
N SER A 62 7.21 -8.02 19.38
CA SER A 62 7.88 -9.08 18.63
C SER A 62 8.30 -8.62 17.24
N ALA A 63 9.35 -9.22 16.71
CA ALA A 63 9.76 -9.10 15.31
C ALA A 63 10.13 -10.49 14.80
N SER A 64 9.64 -10.86 13.63
CA SER A 64 10.00 -12.12 12.97
C SER A 64 11.04 -11.85 11.90
N MET A 65 12.05 -12.70 11.78
CA MET A 65 13.07 -12.57 10.75
C MET A 65 13.20 -13.88 9.99
N ARG A 66 13.38 -13.76 8.68
CA ARG A 66 13.64 -14.91 7.79
C ARG A 66 14.91 -14.66 7.00
N ILE A 67 15.59 -15.74 6.63
CA ILE A 67 16.77 -15.72 5.77
C ILE A 67 16.48 -16.55 4.53
N GLN A 68 16.86 -16.02 3.39
CA GLN A 68 16.81 -16.72 2.10
C GLN A 68 18.15 -16.58 1.39
N VAL A 69 18.53 -17.62 0.63
CA VAL A 69 19.71 -17.56 -0.25
C VAL A 69 19.21 -17.41 -1.69
N VAL A 70 19.58 -16.31 -2.35
CA VAL A 70 19.26 -16.03 -3.75
C VAL A 70 20.55 -15.69 -4.49
N LYS A 71 20.87 -16.43 -5.56
CA LYS A 71 22.12 -16.28 -6.33
C LYS A 71 23.37 -16.20 -5.43
N SER A 72 23.46 -17.12 -4.46
CA SER A 72 24.53 -17.19 -3.46
C SER A 72 24.64 -16.04 -2.46
N LYS A 73 23.72 -15.06 -2.49
CA LYS A 73 23.62 -13.99 -1.48
C LYS A 73 22.63 -14.37 -0.39
N ARG A 74 23.00 -14.16 0.87
CA ARG A 74 22.06 -14.25 2.00
C ARG A 74 21.28 -12.95 2.11
N ILE A 75 19.97 -13.08 2.01
CA ILE A 75 18.98 -12.01 2.10
C ILE A 75 18.20 -12.21 3.39
N GLY A 76 18.12 -11.16 4.18
CA GLY A 76 17.32 -11.09 5.39
C GLY A 76 15.98 -10.42 5.15
N PHE A 77 14.95 -10.84 5.89
CA PHE A 77 13.65 -10.20 5.92
C PHE A 77 13.28 -9.89 7.37
N ILE A 78 12.68 -8.72 7.59
CA ILE A 78 12.07 -8.34 8.86
C ILE A 78 10.56 -8.26 8.65
N ASP A 79 9.84 -9.21 9.24
CA ASP A 79 8.41 -9.40 9.13
C ASP A 79 7.71 -9.27 10.48
N ALA A 80 6.38 -9.15 10.41
CA ALA A 80 5.50 -9.25 11.58
C ALA A 80 6.00 -8.45 12.80
N LEU A 81 6.43 -7.20 12.57
CA LEU A 81 6.87 -6.29 13.61
C LEU A 81 5.65 -5.76 14.37
N VAL A 82 5.52 -6.14 15.64
CA VAL A 82 4.37 -5.76 16.48
C VAL A 82 4.86 -5.19 17.79
N THR A 83 4.21 -4.10 18.21
CA THR A 83 4.34 -3.54 19.57
C THR A 83 2.95 -3.42 20.19
N ASP A 84 2.86 -3.87 21.43
CA ASP A 84 1.66 -3.78 22.26
C ASP A 84 1.15 -2.34 22.32
N ARG A 85 -0.16 -2.14 22.11
CA ARG A 85 -0.80 -0.82 22.02
C ARG A 85 -0.54 0.02 23.27
N GLU A 86 -0.54 -0.59 24.45
CA GLU A 86 -0.36 0.08 25.74
C GLU A 86 1.09 0.55 25.98
N PHE A 87 2.04 -0.05 25.27
CA PHE A 87 3.48 0.18 25.45
C PHE A 87 4.12 0.93 24.27
N ARG A 88 3.32 1.40 23.30
CA ARG A 88 3.81 2.23 22.19
C ARG A 88 4.39 3.55 22.70
N GLY A 89 5.27 4.15 21.88
CA GLY A 89 5.98 5.39 22.25
C GLY A 89 7.17 5.20 23.19
N ARG A 90 7.45 3.97 23.67
CA ARG A 90 8.56 3.66 24.58
C ARG A 90 9.83 3.14 23.90
N GLY A 91 9.95 3.28 22.58
CA GLY A 91 11.11 2.81 21.82
C GLY A 91 11.18 1.30 21.55
N ILE A 92 10.15 0.51 21.90
CA ILE A 92 10.12 -0.96 21.71
C ILE A 92 10.36 -1.36 20.25
N GLY A 93 9.56 -0.84 19.32
CA GLY A 93 9.70 -1.16 17.89
C GLY A 93 11.08 -0.78 17.35
N ARG A 94 11.63 0.34 17.80
CA ARG A 94 13.00 0.78 17.48
C ARG A 94 14.03 -0.25 17.96
N SER A 95 13.94 -0.68 19.22
CA SER A 95 14.84 -1.69 19.79
C SER A 95 14.72 -3.03 19.09
N LEU A 96 13.51 -3.47 18.75
CA LEU A 96 13.28 -4.70 18.01
C LEU A 96 13.93 -4.67 16.63
N VAL A 97 13.78 -3.58 15.87
CA VAL A 97 14.39 -3.48 14.53
C VAL A 97 15.92 -3.36 14.63
N ASP A 98 16.46 -2.61 15.58
CA ASP A 98 17.91 -2.53 15.80
C ASP A 98 18.52 -3.92 16.09
N ASN A 99 17.85 -4.72 16.92
CA ASN A 99 18.28 -6.08 17.22
C ASN A 99 18.04 -7.04 16.05
N ALA A 100 16.95 -6.88 15.28
CA ALA A 100 16.67 -7.70 14.11
C ALA A 100 17.69 -7.49 12.99
N ILE A 101 18.09 -6.24 12.72
CA ILE A 101 19.18 -5.92 11.80
C ILE A 101 20.46 -6.61 12.26
N THR A 102 20.83 -6.43 13.54
CA THR A 102 22.03 -7.07 14.11
C THR A 102 21.98 -8.59 13.99
N TRP A 103 20.81 -9.20 14.23
CA TRP A 103 20.58 -10.64 14.15
C TRP A 103 20.80 -11.18 12.73
N LEU A 104 20.31 -10.46 11.72
CA LEU A 104 20.45 -10.80 10.30
C LEU A 104 21.88 -10.60 9.80
N GLU A 105 22.51 -9.48 10.15
CA GLU A 105 23.89 -9.19 9.77
C GLU A 105 24.88 -10.20 10.36
N LYS A 106 24.72 -10.60 11.63
CA LYS A 106 25.53 -11.67 12.25
C LYS A 106 25.39 -13.03 11.56
N ARG A 107 24.27 -13.25 10.86
CA ARG A 107 24.03 -14.47 10.06
C ARG A 107 24.44 -14.30 8.60
N GLY A 108 25.22 -13.26 8.29
CA GLY A 108 25.82 -13.03 6.98
C GLY A 108 24.86 -12.48 5.94
N CYS A 109 23.73 -11.88 6.33
CA CYS A 109 22.84 -11.24 5.36
C CYS A 109 23.46 -9.92 4.85
N GLU A 110 23.67 -9.84 3.54
CA GLU A 110 24.23 -8.64 2.86
C GLU A 110 23.17 -7.58 2.57
N VAL A 111 21.92 -8.03 2.40
CA VAL A 111 20.77 -7.21 2.10
C VAL A 111 19.63 -7.60 3.04
N ILE A 112 18.94 -6.60 3.56
CA ILE A 112 17.78 -6.78 4.43
C ILE A 112 16.58 -6.07 3.80
N TYR A 113 15.47 -6.79 3.68
CA TYR A 113 14.20 -6.27 3.21
C TYR A 113 13.18 -6.17 4.34
N ALA A 114 12.26 -5.24 4.18
CA ALA A 114 11.03 -5.13 4.95
C ALA A 114 9.94 -4.58 4.05
N THR A 115 8.67 -4.75 4.42
CA THR A 115 7.55 -4.11 3.75
C THR A 115 6.84 -3.17 4.73
N ALA A 116 6.50 -1.97 4.27
CA ALA A 116 5.78 -1.01 5.10
C ALA A 116 4.93 -0.06 4.26
N ASP A 117 3.78 0.33 4.80
CA ASP A 117 2.96 1.44 4.31
C ASP A 117 3.57 2.78 4.77
N ARG A 118 3.74 3.72 3.84
CA ARG A 118 4.25 5.08 4.12
C ARG A 118 3.29 5.92 4.96
N TYR A 119 1.98 5.65 4.93
CA TYR A 119 1.00 6.27 5.84
C TYR A 119 1.05 5.68 7.25
N ASN A 120 1.59 4.48 7.42
CA ASN A 120 1.93 3.92 8.73
C ASN A 120 3.27 4.52 9.20
N SER A 121 3.30 5.85 9.39
CA SER A 121 4.49 6.61 9.81
C SER A 121 5.25 5.99 10.98
N PRO A 122 4.60 5.46 12.04
CA PRO A 122 5.33 4.81 13.13
C PRO A 122 6.20 3.64 12.66
N SER A 123 5.69 2.78 11.78
CA SER A 123 6.44 1.64 11.23
C SER A 123 7.44 2.10 10.18
N TRP A 124 7.00 2.92 9.22
CA TRP A 124 7.81 3.45 8.14
C TRP A 124 9.06 4.18 8.64
N ASN A 125 8.89 5.13 9.57
CA ASN A 125 9.99 5.94 10.09
C ASN A 125 11.00 5.10 10.88
N ILE A 126 10.58 4.02 11.55
CA ILE A 126 11.51 3.10 12.21
C ILE A 126 12.52 2.54 11.20
N PHE A 127 12.05 2.11 10.02
CA PHE A 127 12.93 1.57 8.98
C PHE A 127 13.76 2.67 8.30
N ILE A 128 13.14 3.78 7.89
CA ILE A 128 13.85 4.89 7.21
C ILE A 128 15.00 5.44 8.07
N HIS A 129 14.76 5.66 9.37
CA HIS A 129 15.80 6.12 10.30
C HIS A 129 16.90 5.08 10.57
N ARG A 130 16.69 3.83 10.16
CA ARG A 130 17.67 2.74 10.22
C ARG A 130 18.28 2.43 8.86
N GLY A 131 18.31 3.41 7.97
CA GLY A 131 19.01 3.32 6.69
C GLY A 131 18.32 2.45 5.64
N PHE A 132 17.07 2.04 5.88
CA PHE A 132 16.25 1.50 4.80
C PHE A 132 15.83 2.62 3.86
N TYR A 133 15.62 2.26 2.60
CA TYR A 133 15.12 3.15 1.55
C TYR A 133 14.12 2.41 0.66
N PRO A 134 13.18 3.12 -0.01
CA PRO A 134 12.26 2.50 -0.95
C PRO A 134 12.99 1.77 -2.07
N TYR A 135 12.60 0.52 -2.31
CA TYR A 135 13.16 -0.36 -3.34
C TYR A 135 12.07 -0.63 -4.39
N GLU A 136 11.88 0.36 -5.26
CA GLU A 136 10.80 0.38 -6.25
C GLU A 136 11.07 -0.57 -7.43
N LEU A 137 9.99 -1.00 -8.11
CA LEU A 137 10.01 -1.96 -9.22
C LEU A 137 11.14 -1.78 -10.25
N PRO A 138 11.46 -0.56 -10.76
CA PRO A 138 12.56 -0.41 -11.72
C PRO A 138 13.91 -0.90 -11.20
N HIS A 139 14.19 -0.68 -9.91
CA HIS A 139 15.42 -1.13 -9.26
C HIS A 139 15.42 -2.64 -9.06
N GLN A 140 14.27 -3.21 -8.67
CA GLN A 140 14.11 -4.66 -8.52
C GLN A 140 14.32 -5.39 -9.85
N PHE A 141 13.71 -4.86 -10.92
CA PHE A 141 13.84 -5.40 -12.26
C PHE A 141 15.29 -5.30 -12.77
N ARG A 142 15.97 -4.17 -12.53
CA ARG A 142 17.37 -3.98 -12.92
C ARG A 142 18.31 -4.97 -12.23
N GLU A 143 18.05 -5.30 -10.96
CA GLU A 143 18.92 -6.16 -10.17
C GLU A 143 18.63 -7.66 -10.33
N TYR A 144 17.34 -8.04 -10.40
CA TYR A 144 16.92 -9.44 -10.43
C TYR A 144 16.42 -9.91 -11.80
N GLY A 145 16.21 -9.01 -12.76
CA GLY A 145 15.43 -9.31 -13.96
C GLY A 145 14.03 -9.80 -13.56
N ILE A 146 13.43 -10.71 -14.33
CA ILE A 146 12.12 -11.29 -14.02
C ILE A 146 12.06 -12.05 -12.67
N ASN A 147 13.21 -12.42 -12.10
CA ASN A 147 13.26 -13.15 -10.82
C ASN A 147 12.82 -12.30 -9.62
N PHE A 148 12.59 -10.98 -9.79
CA PHE A 148 11.96 -10.17 -8.75
C PHE A 148 10.58 -10.73 -8.35
N LEU A 149 9.86 -11.40 -9.27
CA LEU A 149 8.59 -12.05 -8.97
C LEU A 149 8.74 -13.12 -7.88
N ARG A 150 9.86 -13.85 -7.85
CA ARG A 150 10.16 -14.81 -6.79
C ARG A 150 10.29 -14.12 -5.43
N LEU A 151 10.94 -12.95 -5.38
CA LEU A 151 11.03 -12.13 -4.18
C LEU A 151 9.63 -11.72 -3.69
N TRP A 152 8.75 -11.34 -4.62
CA TRP A 152 7.39 -10.93 -4.29
C TRP A 152 6.51 -12.08 -3.79
N PHE A 153 6.65 -13.28 -4.37
CA PHE A 153 5.93 -14.46 -3.91
C PHE A 153 6.35 -14.86 -2.49
N GLU A 154 7.64 -14.79 -2.18
CA GLU A 154 8.17 -15.12 -0.84
C GLU A 154 7.69 -14.15 0.24
N GLU A 155 7.47 -12.88 -0.14
CA GLU A 155 6.99 -11.82 0.76
C GLU A 155 5.48 -11.60 0.72
N LEU A 156 4.75 -12.41 -0.07
CA LEU A 156 3.34 -12.19 -0.38
C LEU A 156 3.05 -10.73 -0.82
N TYR A 157 4.01 -10.05 -1.43
CA TYR A 157 3.91 -8.63 -1.75
C TYR A 157 2.85 -8.35 -2.83
N PHE A 158 2.48 -9.36 -3.62
CA PHE A 158 1.43 -9.27 -4.63
C PHE A 158 0.03 -8.94 -4.07
N ILE A 159 -0.21 -9.11 -2.76
CA ILE A 159 -1.42 -8.66 -2.07
C ILE A 159 -1.20 -7.37 -1.25
N GLY A 160 0.02 -6.84 -1.24
CA GLY A 160 0.48 -5.70 -0.45
C GLY A 160 0.17 -4.33 -1.06
N PHE A 161 -1.07 -4.07 -1.45
CA PHE A 161 -1.42 -2.83 -2.18
C PHE A 161 -1.14 -1.58 -1.34
N GLY A 162 -0.30 -0.66 -1.81
CA GLY A 162 0.06 0.52 -1.02
C GLY A 162 1.03 0.26 0.14
N THR A 163 1.61 -0.94 0.21
CA THR A 163 2.89 -1.17 0.91
C THR A 163 4.04 -1.02 -0.06
N PHE A 164 5.22 -0.69 0.46
CA PHE A 164 6.43 -0.58 -0.33
C PHE A 164 7.48 -1.54 0.18
N PHE A 165 8.22 -2.13 -0.76
CA PHE A 165 9.48 -2.78 -0.45
C PHE A 165 10.51 -1.76 0.04
N LEU A 166 11.08 -2.03 1.20
CA LEU A 166 12.18 -1.29 1.79
C LEU A 166 13.43 -2.15 1.76
N ARG A 167 14.55 -1.57 1.34
CA ARG A 167 15.85 -2.22 1.26
C ARG A 167 16.86 -1.53 2.15
N ARG A 168 17.68 -2.32 2.83
CA ARG A 168 18.91 -1.90 3.50
C ARG A 168 20.07 -2.76 3.00
N SER A 169 21.19 -2.13 2.68
CA SER A 169 22.45 -2.79 2.31
C SER A 169 23.63 -1.98 2.84
N LYS A 170 24.77 -2.65 3.08
CA LYS A 170 26.00 -2.01 3.59
C LYS A 170 26.79 -1.27 2.50
N ASP A 171 26.75 -1.76 1.27
CA ASP A 171 27.74 -1.41 0.23
C ASP A 171 27.18 -0.62 -0.96
N GLN A 172 25.89 -0.30 -0.99
CA GLN A 172 25.27 0.42 -2.11
C GLN A 172 24.78 1.81 -1.71
N GLY A 173 25.11 2.80 -2.53
CA GLY A 173 24.54 4.15 -2.43
C GLY A 173 23.02 4.10 -2.53
N LYS A 174 22.33 4.87 -1.68
CA LYS A 174 20.86 4.91 -1.67
C LYS A 174 20.36 5.41 -3.02
N PRO A 175 19.65 4.58 -3.83
CA PRO A 175 19.08 5.04 -5.07
C PRO A 175 18.07 6.17 -4.79
N ARG A 176 17.99 7.13 -5.71
CA ARG A 176 16.92 8.13 -5.66
C ARG A 176 15.59 7.44 -5.94
N GLU A 177 14.55 7.92 -5.26
CA GLU A 177 13.17 7.56 -5.59
C GLU A 177 12.90 7.88 -7.08
N THR A 178 12.18 6.98 -7.75
CA THR A 178 11.76 7.16 -9.13
C THR A 178 10.85 8.37 -9.24
N GLY A 179 11.00 9.11 -10.34
CA GLY A 179 10.25 10.35 -10.58
C GLY A 179 8.75 10.12 -10.68
N GLU A 180 7.99 11.14 -10.27
CA GLU A 180 6.52 11.13 -10.27
C GLU A 180 5.91 10.81 -11.65
N LEU A 181 6.53 11.30 -12.73
CA LEU A 181 6.07 11.05 -14.10
C LEU A 181 6.05 9.55 -14.43
N TRP A 182 7.07 8.79 -14.01
CA TRP A 182 7.10 7.35 -14.22
C TRP A 182 5.94 6.67 -13.49
N HIS A 183 5.69 7.06 -12.24
CA HIS A 183 4.59 6.53 -11.44
C HIS A 183 3.23 6.83 -12.07
N LEU A 184 3.01 8.06 -12.52
CA LEU A 184 1.77 8.45 -13.21
C LEU A 184 1.57 7.69 -14.51
N LEU A 185 2.61 7.55 -15.35
CA LEU A 185 2.53 6.77 -16.58
C LEU A 185 2.29 5.29 -16.31
N PHE A 186 2.91 4.74 -15.27
CA PHE A 186 2.72 3.35 -14.89
C PHE A 186 1.31 3.09 -14.35
N ALA A 187 0.75 4.01 -13.56
CA ALA A 187 -0.65 3.95 -13.12
C ALA A 187 -1.64 4.08 -14.29
N LEU A 188 -1.40 5.03 -15.21
CA LEU A 188 -2.20 5.22 -16.42
C LEU A 188 -2.21 3.95 -17.28
N LEU A 189 -1.04 3.45 -17.68
CA LEU A 189 -0.92 2.23 -18.47
C LEU A 189 -1.49 1.03 -17.71
N GLY A 190 -1.23 0.96 -16.40
CA GLY A 190 -1.77 -0.04 -15.50
C GLY A 190 -3.28 -0.17 -15.63
N LEU A 191 -4.01 0.91 -15.40
CA LEU A 191 -5.46 0.90 -15.42
C LEU A 191 -6.05 0.79 -16.84
N SER A 192 -5.40 1.40 -17.85
CA SER A 192 -5.80 1.25 -19.25
C SER A 192 -5.71 -0.20 -19.72
N VAL A 193 -4.63 -0.91 -19.39
CA VAL A 193 -4.45 -2.34 -19.75
C VAL A 193 -5.54 -3.21 -19.14
N VAL A 194 -5.93 -2.96 -17.88
CA VAL A 194 -7.06 -3.68 -17.26
C VAL A 194 -8.32 -3.54 -18.12
N LEU A 195 -8.64 -2.31 -18.55
CA LEU A 195 -9.84 -2.05 -19.33
C LEU A 195 -9.75 -2.56 -20.76
N TRP A 196 -8.58 -2.52 -21.38
CA TRP A 196 -8.35 -3.14 -22.68
C TRP A 196 -8.54 -4.65 -22.62
N ILE A 197 -8.07 -5.31 -21.56
CA ILE A 197 -8.34 -6.73 -21.35
C ILE A 197 -9.85 -6.97 -21.25
N GLN A 198 -10.59 -6.15 -20.49
CA GLN A 198 -12.05 -6.31 -20.41
C GLN A 198 -12.74 -6.06 -21.76
N LEU A 199 -12.33 -5.02 -22.49
CA LEU A 199 -12.84 -4.73 -23.83
C LEU A 199 -12.64 -5.90 -24.79
N LEU A 200 -11.44 -6.50 -24.80
CA LEU A 200 -11.15 -7.66 -25.64
C LEU A 200 -11.96 -8.89 -25.22
N ARG A 201 -12.14 -9.12 -23.92
CA ARG A 201 -12.95 -10.22 -23.39
C ARG A 201 -14.43 -10.07 -23.75
N SER A 202 -14.95 -8.85 -23.73
CA SER A 202 -16.32 -8.54 -24.13
C SER A 202 -16.52 -8.38 -25.63
N GLN A 203 -15.48 -8.60 -26.45
CA GLN A 203 -15.49 -8.39 -27.89
C GLN A 203 -15.95 -6.97 -28.29
N GLY A 204 -15.60 -5.98 -27.47
CA GLY A 204 -15.99 -4.59 -27.68
C GLY A 204 -15.22 -3.91 -28.82
N PRO A 205 -15.71 -2.76 -29.31
CA PRO A 205 -15.09 -2.06 -30.44
C PRO A 205 -13.66 -1.58 -30.13
N LEU A 206 -12.68 -2.02 -30.94
CA LEU A 206 -11.26 -1.66 -30.75
C LEU A 206 -10.99 -0.15 -30.90
N ILE A 207 -11.88 0.59 -31.56
CA ILE A 207 -11.83 2.06 -31.66
C ILE A 207 -11.88 2.74 -30.28
N LEU A 208 -12.35 2.05 -29.23
CA LEU A 208 -12.38 2.56 -27.86
C LEU A 208 -11.01 2.49 -27.16
N ILE A 209 -10.02 1.79 -27.70
CA ILE A 209 -8.70 1.63 -27.05
C ILE A 209 -8.03 2.99 -26.74
N PRO A 210 -7.93 3.95 -27.68
CA PRO A 210 -7.38 5.27 -27.40
C PRO A 210 -8.26 6.06 -26.44
N ALA A 211 -9.58 5.97 -26.58
CA ALA A 211 -10.54 6.68 -25.74
C ALA A 211 -10.44 6.24 -24.27
N ILE A 212 -10.29 4.93 -24.01
CA ILE A 212 -10.03 4.35 -22.69
C ILE A 212 -8.80 5.01 -22.05
N CYS A 213 -7.70 5.13 -22.78
CA CYS A 213 -6.49 5.80 -22.28
C CYS A 213 -6.76 7.25 -21.86
N VAL A 214 -7.52 7.99 -22.67
CA VAL A 214 -7.85 9.38 -22.40
C VAL A 214 -8.72 9.49 -21.14
N VAL A 215 -9.80 8.73 -21.04
CA VAL A 215 -10.71 8.82 -19.88
C VAL A 215 -10.06 8.31 -18.59
N VAL A 216 -9.21 7.28 -18.66
CA VAL A 216 -8.39 6.83 -17.53
C VAL A 216 -7.43 7.94 -17.10
N ALA A 217 -6.73 8.58 -18.03
CA ALA A 217 -5.83 9.69 -17.73
C ALA A 217 -6.59 10.84 -17.05
N PHE A 218 -7.73 11.26 -17.60
CA PHE A 218 -8.56 12.30 -16.98
C PHE A 218 -9.01 11.90 -15.56
N SER A 219 -9.42 10.65 -15.35
CA SER A 219 -9.91 10.17 -14.06
C SER A 219 -8.82 10.18 -12.98
N ILE A 220 -7.65 9.60 -13.28
CA ILE A 220 -6.50 9.56 -12.36
C ILE A 220 -5.95 10.97 -12.14
N LEU A 221 -5.68 11.71 -13.22
CA LEU A 221 -5.06 13.03 -13.11
C LEU A 221 -5.94 14.00 -12.35
N THR A 222 -7.26 14.01 -12.58
CA THR A 222 -8.16 14.90 -11.83
C THR A 222 -8.13 14.57 -10.33
N HIS A 223 -8.23 13.29 -9.97
CA HIS A 223 -8.18 12.85 -8.57
C HIS A 223 -6.89 13.31 -7.89
N GLU A 224 -5.75 12.90 -8.44
CA GLU A 224 -4.44 13.11 -7.82
C GLU A 224 -4.01 14.59 -7.88
N PHE A 225 -4.35 15.32 -8.95
CA PHE A 225 -4.01 16.72 -9.10
C PHE A 225 -4.75 17.60 -8.08
N ILE A 226 -6.03 17.33 -7.83
CA ILE A 226 -6.80 18.07 -6.82
C ILE A 226 -6.22 17.85 -5.43
N GLN A 227 -5.86 16.61 -5.09
CA GLN A 227 -5.17 16.32 -3.82
C GLN A 227 -3.82 17.05 -3.73
N LYS A 228 -3.02 17.00 -4.80
CA LYS A 228 -1.73 17.69 -4.87
C LYS A 228 -1.86 19.19 -4.72
N LEU A 229 -2.86 19.81 -5.36
CA LEU A 229 -3.15 21.23 -5.25
C LEU A 229 -3.57 21.61 -3.82
N ALA A 230 -4.43 20.80 -3.19
CA ALA A 230 -4.83 21.00 -1.80
C ALA A 230 -3.65 20.89 -0.84
N ALA A 231 -2.79 19.87 -1.00
CA ALA A 231 -1.59 19.70 -0.19
C ALA A 231 -0.62 20.87 -0.35
N ARG A 232 -0.41 21.38 -1.58
CA ARG A 232 0.41 22.57 -1.83
C ARG A 232 -0.12 23.81 -1.11
N LYS A 233 -1.45 24.02 -1.08
CA LYS A 233 -2.07 25.11 -0.31
C LYS A 233 -1.84 25.00 1.20
N LEU A 234 -1.58 23.79 1.69
CA LEU A 234 -1.19 23.52 3.08
C LEU A 234 0.34 23.63 3.31
N GLY A 235 1.11 24.05 2.31
CA GLY A 235 2.58 24.15 2.39
C GLY A 235 3.29 22.80 2.29
N LEU A 236 2.62 21.75 1.80
CA LEU A 236 3.17 20.41 1.70
C LEU A 236 3.56 20.10 0.25
N GLU A 237 4.81 19.69 0.07
CA GLU A 237 5.23 19.06 -1.17
C GLU A 237 4.82 17.59 -1.19
N THR A 238 4.23 17.14 -2.29
CA THR A 238 3.81 15.76 -2.48
C THR A 238 4.36 15.14 -3.75
N THR A 239 4.32 13.81 -3.80
CA THR A 239 4.73 12.98 -4.93
C THR A 239 3.74 11.83 -5.08
N PHE A 240 3.27 11.60 -6.29
CA PHE A 240 2.46 10.42 -6.61
C PHE A 240 3.35 9.17 -6.70
N LYS A 241 2.89 8.07 -6.09
CA LYS A 241 3.54 6.76 -6.15
C LYS A 241 2.54 5.71 -6.61
N ALA A 242 2.92 4.98 -7.66
CA ALA A 242 2.15 3.86 -8.15
C ALA A 242 2.27 2.67 -7.21
N TRP A 243 1.20 1.90 -7.07
CA TRP A 243 1.19 0.66 -6.32
C TRP A 243 1.51 -0.49 -7.26
N ASP A 244 2.79 -0.83 -7.36
CA ASP A 244 3.31 -1.80 -8.31
C ASP A 244 2.72 -3.20 -8.14
N SER A 245 2.63 -3.69 -6.90
CA SER A 245 1.90 -4.92 -6.58
C SER A 245 0.43 -4.85 -6.97
N GLY A 246 -0.22 -3.71 -6.71
CA GLY A 246 -1.61 -3.45 -7.05
C GLY A 246 -1.87 -3.54 -8.53
N ILE A 247 -1.08 -2.83 -9.34
CA ILE A 247 -1.25 -2.80 -10.80
C ILE A 247 -1.05 -4.21 -11.40
N LEU A 248 0.02 -4.91 -11.02
CA LEU A 248 0.29 -6.25 -11.56
C LEU A 248 -0.78 -7.26 -11.12
N PHE A 249 -1.26 -7.19 -9.88
CA PHE A 249 -2.37 -8.02 -9.43
C PHE A 249 -3.68 -7.69 -10.15
N SER A 250 -3.92 -6.42 -10.46
CA SER A 250 -5.08 -5.96 -11.22
C SER A 250 -5.08 -6.53 -12.64
N TRP A 251 -3.91 -6.60 -13.29
CA TRP A 251 -3.77 -7.25 -14.60
C TRP A 251 -4.10 -8.74 -14.53
N PHE A 252 -3.59 -9.43 -13.51
CA PHE A 252 -3.91 -10.85 -13.29
C PHE A 252 -5.42 -11.08 -13.13
N LEU A 253 -6.09 -10.29 -12.27
CA LEU A 253 -7.53 -10.38 -12.07
C LEU A 253 -8.34 -10.04 -13.33
N ALA A 254 -7.86 -9.09 -14.14
CA ALA A 254 -8.51 -8.70 -15.38
C ALA A 254 -8.65 -9.89 -16.36
N LEU A 255 -7.68 -10.80 -16.38
CA LEU A 255 -7.72 -12.03 -17.19
C LEU A 255 -8.89 -12.95 -16.82
N PHE A 256 -9.45 -12.81 -15.62
CA PHE A 256 -10.63 -13.56 -15.16
C PHE A 256 -11.92 -12.74 -15.20
N GLY A 257 -11.89 -11.56 -15.82
CA GLY A 257 -13.05 -10.66 -15.87
C GLY A 257 -13.28 -9.86 -14.58
N VAL A 258 -12.32 -9.89 -13.65
CA VAL A 258 -12.43 -9.15 -12.39
C VAL A 258 -11.73 -7.79 -12.53
N PHE A 259 -12.45 -6.72 -12.24
CA PHE A 259 -11.89 -5.37 -12.23
C PHE A 259 -11.44 -4.99 -10.81
N PHE A 260 -10.17 -4.61 -10.68
CA PHE A 260 -9.60 -4.13 -9.42
C PHE A 260 -8.77 -2.87 -9.71
N PRO A 261 -9.23 -1.65 -9.38
CA PRO A 261 -8.54 -0.42 -9.77
C PRO A 261 -7.49 0.00 -8.73
N ALA A 262 -6.46 -0.81 -8.53
CA ALA A 262 -5.30 -0.42 -7.71
C ALA A 262 -4.23 0.25 -8.59
N TYR A 263 -4.06 1.56 -8.45
CA TYR A 263 -3.17 2.34 -9.32
C TYR A 263 -2.11 3.15 -8.55
N GLY A 264 -2.42 3.72 -7.38
CA GLY A 264 -1.44 4.48 -6.59
C GLY A 264 -2.08 5.44 -5.60
N SER A 265 -1.26 6.31 -5.00
CA SER A 265 -1.70 7.40 -4.12
C SER A 265 -0.65 8.52 -4.06
N VAL A 266 -1.08 9.74 -3.70
CA VAL A 266 -0.22 10.88 -3.41
C VAL A 266 0.36 10.81 -1.99
N TYR A 267 1.68 10.92 -1.84
CA TYR A 267 2.38 10.95 -0.55
C TYR A 267 3.11 12.27 -0.36
N VAL A 268 3.26 12.75 0.89
CA VAL A 268 4.17 13.84 1.23
C VAL A 268 5.60 13.45 0.86
N ARG A 269 6.29 14.34 0.14
CA ARG A 269 7.61 14.10 -0.47
C ARG A 269 8.70 13.81 0.56
N ARG A 270 8.63 14.44 1.73
CA ARG A 270 9.53 14.13 2.86
C ARG A 270 9.36 12.67 3.23
N LEU A 271 10.46 11.90 3.20
CA LEU A 271 10.42 10.45 3.41
C LEU A 271 9.93 10.08 4.80
N ASP A 272 10.42 10.74 5.83
CA ASP A 272 10.08 10.45 7.23
C ASP A 272 8.91 11.29 7.77
N TRP A 273 8.02 11.74 6.88
CA TRP A 273 6.83 12.51 7.28
C TRP A 273 5.95 11.72 8.26
N TRP A 274 5.51 12.40 9.31
CA TRP A 274 4.60 11.83 10.30
C TRP A 274 3.16 12.22 9.96
N TYR A 275 2.37 11.26 9.47
CA TYR A 275 0.96 11.47 9.19
C TYR A 275 0.15 11.39 10.49
N ASP A 276 -0.49 12.49 10.87
CA ASP A 276 -1.49 12.50 11.94
C ASP A 276 -2.84 13.02 11.38
N PRO A 277 -3.79 12.12 11.05
CA PRO A 277 -5.06 12.53 10.47
C PRO A 277 -5.90 13.50 11.33
N LYS A 278 -5.65 13.56 12.65
CA LYS A 278 -6.41 14.44 13.56
C LYS A 278 -5.77 15.80 13.75
N LYS A 279 -4.44 15.87 13.70
CA LYS A 279 -3.70 17.13 13.86
C LYS A 279 -3.47 17.83 12.53
N ASP A 280 -3.32 17.06 11.46
CA ASP A 280 -3.03 17.60 10.16
C ASP A 280 -4.33 17.92 9.41
N ARG A 281 -4.37 19.04 8.70
CA ARG A 281 -5.44 19.34 7.71
C ARG A 281 -5.44 18.38 6.51
N MET A 282 -4.62 17.33 6.56
CA MET A 282 -4.47 16.30 5.53
C MET A 282 -5.76 15.51 5.29
N GLY A 283 -6.67 15.40 6.25
CA GLY A 283 -7.98 14.79 6.01
C GLY A 283 -8.79 15.48 4.91
N VAL A 284 -8.64 16.81 4.77
CA VAL A 284 -9.25 17.58 3.67
C VAL A 284 -8.64 17.18 2.33
N VAL A 285 -7.31 17.03 2.27
CA VAL A 285 -6.61 16.60 1.06
C VAL A 285 -7.15 15.25 0.59
N PHE A 286 -7.24 14.27 1.50
CA PHE A 286 -7.76 12.94 1.18
C PHE A 286 -9.24 12.97 0.78
N ALA A 287 -10.07 13.83 1.38
CA ALA A 287 -11.48 13.95 1.01
C ALA A 287 -11.69 14.56 -0.39
N LEU A 288 -10.84 15.49 -0.81
CA LEU A 288 -10.99 16.17 -2.11
C LEU A 288 -10.76 15.25 -3.32
N GLY A 289 -9.98 14.18 -3.16
CA GLY A 289 -9.82 13.14 -4.18
C GLY A 289 -11.15 12.50 -4.59
N PRO A 290 -11.84 11.74 -3.72
CA PRO A 290 -13.12 11.11 -4.04
C PRO A 290 -14.24 12.12 -4.33
N ILE A 291 -14.19 13.35 -3.81
CA ILE A 291 -15.12 14.42 -4.23
C ILE A 291 -14.91 14.74 -5.72
N SER A 292 -13.68 15.01 -6.13
CA SER A 292 -13.37 15.35 -7.52
C SER A 292 -13.71 14.20 -8.48
N SER A 293 -13.44 12.96 -8.08
CA SER A 293 -13.83 11.77 -8.85
C SER A 293 -15.35 11.60 -8.93
N SER A 294 -16.10 11.91 -7.87
CA SER A 294 -17.57 11.85 -7.89
C SER A 294 -18.17 12.93 -8.82
N ILE A 295 -17.62 14.15 -8.80
CA ILE A 295 -18.01 15.23 -9.72
C ILE A 295 -17.69 14.87 -11.17
N LEU A 296 -16.50 14.31 -11.41
CA LEU A 296 -16.09 13.88 -12.74
C LEU A 296 -16.95 12.72 -13.24
N SER A 297 -17.30 11.78 -12.36
CA SER A 297 -18.25 10.70 -12.65
C SER A 297 -19.60 11.26 -13.09
N LEU A 298 -20.21 12.15 -12.30
CA LEU A 298 -21.46 12.82 -12.68
C LEU A 298 -21.34 13.56 -14.02
N THR A 299 -20.21 14.20 -14.29
CA THR A 299 -19.97 14.92 -15.55
C THR A 299 -19.98 13.96 -16.74
N PHE A 300 -19.29 12.83 -16.63
CA PHE A 300 -19.31 11.79 -17.66
C PHE A 300 -20.70 11.17 -17.85
N TRP A 301 -21.46 10.97 -16.78
CA TRP A 301 -22.85 10.50 -16.86
C TRP A 301 -23.74 11.47 -17.64
N VAL A 302 -23.64 12.78 -17.37
CA VAL A 302 -24.35 13.82 -18.13
C VAL A 302 -23.92 13.83 -19.61
N ILE A 303 -22.61 13.68 -19.89
CA ILE A 303 -22.13 13.60 -21.28
C ILE A 303 -22.71 12.37 -21.97
N SER A 304 -22.76 11.21 -21.31
CA SER A 304 -23.30 9.99 -21.93
C SER A 304 -24.79 10.05 -22.23
N THR A 305 -25.55 10.89 -21.53
CA THR A 305 -27.00 11.05 -21.75
C THR A 305 -27.34 12.13 -22.79
N LEU A 306 -26.52 13.17 -22.90
CA LEU A 306 -26.76 14.29 -23.83
C LEU A 306 -26.03 14.16 -25.16
N ALA A 307 -24.94 13.40 -25.23
CA ALA A 307 -24.19 13.21 -26.46
C ALA A 307 -24.99 12.41 -27.50
N THR A 308 -24.77 12.74 -28.78
CA THR A 308 -25.36 12.01 -29.92
C THR A 308 -24.34 11.15 -30.67
N ASP A 309 -23.05 11.44 -30.51
CA ASP A 309 -21.96 10.68 -31.12
C ASP A 309 -21.71 9.39 -30.32
N ASN A 310 -21.76 8.25 -31.00
CA ASN A 310 -21.70 6.94 -30.36
C ASN A 310 -20.35 6.69 -29.68
N LEU A 311 -19.24 7.18 -30.27
CA LEU A 311 -17.92 7.05 -29.68
C LEU A 311 -17.81 7.86 -28.38
N LEU A 312 -18.33 9.09 -28.37
CA LEU A 312 -18.36 9.95 -27.21
C LEU A 312 -19.24 9.38 -26.09
N ILE A 313 -20.42 8.84 -26.42
CA ILE A 313 -21.31 8.19 -25.45
C ILE A 313 -20.59 7.01 -24.75
N GLU A 314 -20.02 6.09 -25.52
CA GLU A 314 -19.33 4.92 -24.96
C GLU A 314 -18.08 5.31 -24.16
N SER A 315 -17.32 6.29 -24.65
CA SER A 315 -16.18 6.84 -23.92
C SER A 315 -16.61 7.46 -22.58
N ALA A 316 -17.72 8.20 -22.58
CA ALA A 316 -18.27 8.82 -21.38
C ALA A 316 -18.77 7.77 -20.38
N LYS A 317 -19.45 6.70 -20.82
CA LYS A 317 -19.84 5.58 -19.93
C LYS A 317 -18.63 4.93 -19.24
N ILE A 318 -17.53 4.73 -19.98
CA ILE A 318 -16.28 4.21 -19.42
C ILE A 318 -15.71 5.22 -18.41
N GLY A 319 -15.67 6.51 -18.75
CA GLY A 319 -15.22 7.58 -17.86
C GLY A 319 -16.02 7.68 -16.57
N TYR A 320 -17.35 7.57 -16.67
CA TYR A 320 -18.27 7.51 -15.53
C TYR A 320 -17.93 6.35 -14.60
N THR A 321 -17.83 5.14 -15.17
CA THR A 321 -17.54 3.90 -14.43
C THR A 321 -16.20 3.99 -13.70
N ILE A 322 -15.14 4.44 -14.38
CA ILE A 322 -13.81 4.53 -13.78
C ILE A 322 -13.72 5.61 -12.71
N SER A 323 -14.26 6.78 -12.97
CA SER A 323 -14.28 7.87 -11.99
C SER A 323 -15.08 7.47 -10.74
N LEU A 324 -16.22 6.79 -10.93
CA LEU A 324 -17.04 6.29 -9.83
C LEU A 324 -16.31 5.25 -9.00
N LEU A 325 -15.67 4.27 -9.65
CA LEU A 325 -14.93 3.21 -8.94
C LEU A 325 -13.72 3.76 -8.18
N ILE A 326 -13.00 4.74 -8.74
CA ILE A 326 -11.94 5.45 -8.03
C ILE A 326 -12.49 6.18 -6.79
N ALA A 327 -13.67 6.82 -6.90
CA ALA A 327 -14.32 7.47 -5.76
C ALA A 327 -14.70 6.44 -4.68
N ILE A 328 -15.39 5.35 -5.06
CA ILE A 328 -15.85 4.30 -4.14
C ILE A 328 -14.66 3.70 -3.38
N LEU A 329 -13.62 3.26 -4.08
CA LEU A 329 -12.44 2.66 -3.42
C LEU A 329 -11.79 3.61 -2.42
N ASN A 330 -11.66 4.89 -2.80
CA ASN A 330 -11.07 5.91 -1.92
C ASN A 330 -12.02 6.37 -0.80
N ILE A 331 -13.27 5.92 -0.76
CA ILE A 331 -14.18 6.12 0.37
C ILE A 331 -14.19 4.90 1.32
N ILE A 332 -13.86 3.70 0.84
CA ILE A 332 -13.85 2.49 1.68
C ILE A 332 -12.85 2.64 2.85
N PRO A 333 -13.29 2.51 4.11
CA PRO A 333 -12.48 2.85 5.29
C PRO A 333 -11.59 1.70 5.77
N ILE A 334 -10.83 1.10 4.84
CA ILE A 334 -9.91 -0.01 5.13
C ILE A 334 -8.48 0.51 5.13
N GLN A 335 -7.75 0.21 6.21
CA GLN A 335 -6.29 0.34 6.26
C GLN A 335 -5.70 -0.89 6.95
N THR A 336 -4.80 -1.61 6.29
CA THR A 336 -4.11 -2.75 6.90
C THR A 336 -2.60 -2.63 6.76
N ALA A 337 -1.86 -3.20 7.71
CA ALA A 337 -0.40 -3.15 7.75
C ALA A 337 0.24 -3.94 6.60
N GLY A 338 -0.50 -4.90 6.02
CA GLY A 338 -0.09 -5.72 4.89
C GLY A 338 -0.68 -5.29 3.53
N GLY A 339 -1.21 -4.08 3.39
CA GLY A 339 -1.85 -3.59 2.15
C GLY A 339 -3.11 -2.76 2.39
N PHE A 340 -3.70 -2.19 1.34
CA PHE A 340 -4.93 -1.39 1.36
C PHE A 340 -4.79 -0.08 2.14
N THR A 341 -4.33 1.00 1.49
CA THR A 341 -4.10 2.31 2.15
C THR A 341 -4.95 3.42 1.53
N TRP A 342 -6.19 3.05 1.18
CA TRP A 342 -7.18 3.96 0.60
C TRP A 342 -7.53 5.12 1.53
N ASP A 343 -8.00 6.19 0.92
CA ASP A 343 -8.24 7.46 1.62
C ASP A 343 -9.37 7.39 2.65
N GLY A 344 -10.32 6.48 2.46
CA GLY A 344 -11.51 6.35 3.30
C GLY A 344 -11.20 6.23 4.78
N LYS A 345 -10.16 5.47 5.15
CA LYS A 345 -9.76 5.31 6.55
C LYS A 345 -9.20 6.62 7.13
N LYS A 346 -8.44 7.35 6.32
CA LYS A 346 -7.82 8.64 6.69
C LYS A 346 -8.91 9.68 6.89
N ILE A 347 -9.89 9.74 5.98
CA ILE A 347 -11.05 10.63 6.06
C ILE A 347 -11.90 10.29 7.30
N LEU A 348 -12.24 9.01 7.52
CA LEU A 348 -13.02 8.57 8.67
C LEU A 348 -12.34 8.91 10.01
N THR A 349 -11.01 8.80 10.07
CA THR A 349 -10.22 9.11 11.27
C THR A 349 -10.16 10.62 11.53
N TRP A 350 -10.11 11.42 10.47
CA TRP A 350 -10.13 12.89 10.53
C TRP A 350 -11.52 13.43 10.91
N ASN A 351 -12.55 13.07 10.14
CA ASN A 351 -13.91 13.54 10.36
C ASN A 351 -14.95 12.50 9.87
N LYS A 352 -15.64 11.87 10.82
CA LYS A 352 -16.67 10.86 10.54
C LYS A 352 -17.87 11.43 9.76
N VAL A 353 -18.26 12.68 10.02
CA VAL A 353 -19.40 13.31 9.35
C VAL A 353 -19.09 13.50 7.87
N VAL A 354 -17.90 14.03 7.55
CA VAL A 354 -17.47 14.18 6.15
C VAL A 354 -17.43 12.83 5.45
N TRP A 355 -16.88 11.80 6.09
CA TRP A 355 -16.89 10.45 5.52
C TRP A 355 -18.31 9.93 5.23
N ILE A 356 -19.26 10.08 6.17
CA ILE A 356 -20.66 9.68 5.95
C ILE A 356 -21.29 10.45 4.79
N LEU A 357 -21.08 11.77 4.71
CA LEU A 357 -21.61 12.58 3.62
C LEU A 357 -21.06 12.15 2.25
N LEU A 358 -19.78 11.77 2.17
CA LEU A 358 -19.20 11.22 0.94
C LEU A 358 -19.83 9.90 0.55
N VAL A 359 -20.01 8.98 1.51
CA VAL A 359 -20.73 7.71 1.26
C VAL A 359 -22.13 7.98 0.72
N LEU A 360 -22.90 8.84 1.39
CA LEU A 360 -24.26 9.18 0.96
C LEU A 360 -24.29 9.83 -0.42
N ALA A 361 -23.39 10.76 -0.71
CA ALA A 361 -23.31 11.42 -2.01
C ALA A 361 -22.97 10.45 -3.15
N THR A 362 -22.00 9.56 -2.94
CA THR A 362 -21.64 8.53 -3.93
C THR A 362 -22.75 7.50 -4.09
N THR A 363 -23.44 7.10 -3.01
CA THR A 363 -24.63 6.24 -3.10
C THR A 363 -25.77 6.91 -3.85
N ALA A 364 -26.03 8.21 -3.62
CA ALA A 364 -27.05 8.94 -4.35
C ALA A 364 -26.76 9.01 -5.85
N LEU A 365 -25.50 9.17 -6.24
CA LEU A 365 -25.07 9.14 -7.64
C LEU A 365 -25.33 7.76 -8.29
N ILE A 366 -25.02 6.67 -7.58
CA ILE A 366 -25.32 5.30 -8.06
C ILE A 366 -26.83 5.10 -8.22
N VAL A 367 -27.62 5.55 -7.24
CA VAL A 367 -29.08 5.42 -7.29
C VAL A 367 -29.67 6.24 -8.44
N LEU A 368 -29.13 7.44 -8.71
CA LEU A 368 -29.56 8.28 -9.83
C LEU A 368 -29.38 7.54 -11.17
N ASP A 369 -28.22 6.96 -11.41
CA ASP A 369 -27.88 6.20 -12.63
C ASP A 369 -28.68 4.89 -12.78
N VAL A 370 -29.14 4.30 -11.68
CA VAL A 370 -30.02 3.12 -11.73
C VAL A 370 -31.47 3.51 -12.06
N ILE A 371 -31.90 4.72 -11.70
CA ILE A 371 -33.28 5.18 -11.88
C ILE A 371 -33.49 5.83 -13.26
N PHE A 372 -32.52 6.59 -13.74
CA PHE A 372 -32.56 7.36 -14.98
C PHE A 372 -31.53 6.83 -15.97
#